data_AF-A0ABD7EY36-F1
#
_entry.id   AF-A0ABD7EY36-F1
#
_cell.length_a   1.000
_cell.length_b   1.000
_cell.length_c   1.000
_cell.angle_alpha   90.00
_cell.angle_beta   90.00
_cell.angle_gamma   90.00
#
_symmetry.space_group_name_H-M   'P 1'
#
loop_
_entity.id
_entity.type
_entity.pdbx_description
1 polymer ?
#
loop_
_entity_poly.entity_id
_entity_poly.type
_entity_poly.pdbx_seq_one_letter_code
_entity_poly.pdbx_strand_id
1 'polypeptide(L)'
;MLEKNEKDFFYITEFELDELSKFYLEKPLSFVFYSYLEETGYLKKFSLDKCQNFFNRINFNKACFEVLFKDNSVFTIGNGEINVTGFDNNFSIRFEL
;
A
#
# COMPACT_ATOMS: atom_id res chain seq x y z
N MET A 1 11.64 5.62 -11.82
CA MET A 1 12.87 4.88 -11.45
C MET A 1 13.43 5.57 -10.23
N LEU A 2 13.14 5.05 -9.04
CA LEU A 2 13.82 5.43 -7.81
C LEU A 2 15.31 5.32 -8.03
N GLU A 3 16.03 6.36 -7.66
CA GLU A 3 17.47 6.25 -7.48
C GLU A 3 17.74 5.19 -6.39
N LYS A 4 18.87 4.49 -6.51
CA LYS A 4 19.22 3.36 -5.63
C LYS A 4 19.11 3.72 -4.13
N ASN A 5 19.39 4.98 -3.80
CA ASN A 5 19.32 5.51 -2.43
C ASN A 5 17.88 5.64 -1.90
N GLU A 6 16.87 5.91 -2.73
CA GLU A 6 15.49 6.10 -2.25
C GLU A 6 14.81 4.78 -1.91
N LYS A 7 15.18 3.67 -2.57
CA LYS A 7 14.69 2.32 -2.23
C LYS A 7 15.18 1.82 -0.88
N ASP A 8 16.27 2.38 -0.38
CA ASP A 8 16.74 2.11 0.98
C ASP A 8 15.74 2.65 2.01
N PHE A 9 15.05 3.75 1.69
CA PHE A 9 14.09 4.43 2.57
C PHE A 9 12.63 4.06 2.31
N PHE A 10 12.19 3.92 1.06
CA PHE A 10 10.78 3.68 0.70
C PHE A 10 10.60 2.45 -0.19
N TYR A 11 9.42 1.83 -0.14
CA TYR A 11 9.07 0.77 -1.09
C TYR A 11 8.87 1.32 -2.50
N ILE A 12 8.08 2.37 -2.61
CA ILE A 12 7.69 3.06 -3.83
C ILE A 12 7.36 4.51 -3.44
N THR A 13 7.69 5.49 -4.29
CA THR A 13 7.27 6.87 -4.05
C THR A 13 5.83 7.10 -4.49
N GLU A 14 5.21 8.19 -4.02
CA GLU A 14 3.86 8.57 -4.47
C GLU A 14 3.80 8.74 -5.99
N PHE A 15 4.80 9.41 -6.58
CA PHE A 15 4.88 9.59 -8.03
C PHE A 15 4.98 8.27 -8.80
N GLU A 16 5.80 7.32 -8.31
CA GLU A 16 5.90 6.02 -8.98
C GLU A 16 4.63 5.18 -8.83
N LEU A 17 3.95 5.28 -7.69
CA LEU A 17 2.67 4.62 -7.49
C LEU A 17 1.62 5.20 -8.46
N ASP A 18 1.63 6.52 -8.68
CA ASP A 18 0.78 7.18 -9.66
C ASP A 18 1.05 6.71 -11.09
N GLU A 19 2.33 6.62 -11.49
CA GLU A 19 2.69 6.09 -12.81
C GLU A 19 2.29 4.62 -12.96
N LEU A 20 2.47 3.81 -11.90
CA LEU A 20 2.06 2.41 -11.90
C LEU A 20 0.53 2.25 -11.99
N SER A 21 -0.23 3.15 -11.36
CA SER A 21 -1.70 3.10 -11.36
C SER A 21 -2.31 3.14 -12.76
N LYS A 22 -1.61 3.72 -13.74
CA LYS A 22 -2.04 3.77 -15.15
C LYS A 22 -2.19 2.39 -15.79
N PHE A 23 -1.53 1.37 -15.25
CA PHE A 23 -1.64 -0.02 -15.70
C PHE A 23 -2.75 -0.82 -14.98
N TYR A 24 -3.33 -0.25 -13.92
CA TYR A 24 -4.35 -0.88 -13.07
C TYR A 24 -5.65 -0.09 -13.14
N LEU A 25 -6.23 -0.02 -14.34
CA LEU A 25 -7.46 0.74 -14.59
C LEU A 25 -8.57 0.31 -13.62
N GLU A 26 -9.30 1.31 -13.09
CA GLU A 26 -10.42 1.14 -12.15
C GLU A 26 -10.07 0.56 -10.78
N LYS A 27 -8.79 0.31 -10.49
CA LYS A 27 -8.33 -0.13 -9.17
C LYS A 27 -7.88 1.04 -8.30
N PRO A 28 -8.18 1.01 -7.00
CA PRO A 28 -7.68 2.03 -6.08
C PRO A 28 -6.16 1.91 -5.88
N LEU A 29 -5.52 3.01 -5.49
CA LEU A 29 -4.09 3.06 -5.20
C LEU A 29 -3.67 2.06 -4.12
N SER A 30 -4.54 1.76 -3.14
CA SER A 30 -4.30 0.71 -2.14
C SER A 30 -4.12 -0.67 -2.76
N PHE A 31 -4.87 -0.99 -3.81
CA PHE A 31 -4.73 -2.24 -4.55
C PHE A 31 -3.46 -2.25 -5.40
N VAL A 32 -3.14 -1.12 -6.05
CA VAL A 32 -1.90 -0.98 -6.83
C VAL A 32 -0.68 -1.14 -5.95
N PHE A 33 -0.70 -0.54 -4.76
CA PHE A 33 0.35 -0.66 -3.76
C PHE A 33 0.50 -2.10 -3.26
N TYR A 34 -0.61 -2.77 -2.93
CA TYR A 34 -0.59 -4.19 -2.59
C TYR A 34 0.03 -5.04 -3.71
N SER A 35 -0.43 -4.86 -4.95
CA SER A 35 0.02 -5.64 -6.11
C SER A 35 1.52 -5.44 -6.31
N TYR A 36 2.01 -4.20 -6.20
CA TYR A 36 3.43 -3.88 -6.25
C TYR A 36 4.23 -4.64 -5.18
N LEU A 37 3.77 -4.61 -3.91
CA LEU A 37 4.46 -5.29 -2.81
C LEU A 37 4.49 -6.81 -3.00
N GLU A 38 3.41 -7.38 -3.52
CA GLU A 38 3.30 -8.81 -3.83
C GLU A 38 4.26 -9.21 -4.96
N GLU A 39 4.17 -8.53 -6.12
CA GLU A 39 4.96 -8.83 -7.32
C GLU A 39 6.47 -8.66 -7.10
N THR A 40 6.87 -7.69 -6.29
CA THR A 40 8.27 -7.45 -5.93
C THR A 40 8.77 -8.34 -4.79
N GLY A 41 7.88 -9.11 -4.15
CA GLY A 41 8.18 -9.94 -2.99
C GLY A 41 8.47 -9.13 -1.71
N TYR A 42 8.21 -7.81 -1.72
CA TYR A 42 8.38 -6.96 -0.56
C TYR A 42 7.39 -7.26 0.55
N LEU A 43 6.22 -7.81 0.23
CA LEU A 43 5.22 -8.22 1.21
C LEU A 43 5.79 -9.21 2.25
N LYS A 44 6.67 -10.12 1.84
CA LYS A 44 7.32 -11.11 2.73
C LYS A 44 8.29 -10.51 3.74
N LYS A 45 8.75 -9.29 3.48
CA LYS A 45 9.70 -8.52 4.30
C LYS A 45 9.17 -7.13 4.58
N PHE A 46 7.86 -7.05 4.78
CA PHE A 46 7.17 -5.79 4.97
C PHE A 46 7.66 -5.10 6.26
N SER A 47 7.89 -3.80 6.17
CA SER A 47 8.41 -2.93 7.21
C SER A 47 7.67 -1.60 7.13
N LEU A 48 7.13 -1.18 8.27
CA LEU A 48 6.32 0.03 8.39
C LEU A 48 7.15 1.30 8.09
N ASP A 49 8.44 1.27 8.43
CA ASP A 49 9.36 2.40 8.21
C ASP A 49 9.51 2.75 6.73
N LYS A 50 9.28 1.79 5.83
CA LYS A 50 9.36 2.01 4.38
C LYS A 50 8.12 2.62 3.75
N CYS A 51 7.12 2.96 4.56
CA CYS A 51 5.90 3.65 4.16
C CYS A 51 5.84 5.10 4.67
N GLN A 52 6.93 5.64 5.21
CA GLN A 52 6.98 6.99 5.80
C GLN A 52 6.69 8.12 4.79
N ASN A 53 6.84 7.86 3.49
CA ASN A 53 6.47 8.80 2.44
C ASN A 53 4.95 8.88 2.18
N PHE A 54 4.14 8.03 2.80
CA PHE A 54 2.69 8.08 2.72
C PHE A 54 2.09 8.55 4.05
N PHE A 55 0.88 9.11 4.02
CA PHE A 55 0.11 9.30 5.23
C PHE A 55 -0.25 7.92 5.82
N ASN A 56 0.22 7.65 7.03
CA ASN A 56 0.05 6.34 7.66
C ASN A 56 -0.24 6.48 9.16
N ARG A 57 -0.82 5.43 9.75
CA ARG A 57 -1.12 5.37 11.18
C ARG A 57 -1.15 3.93 11.70
N ILE A 58 -0.94 3.80 13.01
CA ILE A 58 -1.24 2.56 13.74
C ILE A 58 -2.64 2.69 14.34
N ASN A 59 -3.52 1.76 13.97
CA ASN A 59 -4.86 1.64 14.55
C ASN A 59 -4.83 0.61 15.69
N PHE A 60 -4.63 1.10 16.91
CA PHE A 60 -4.51 0.25 18.10
C PHE A 60 -5.78 -0.56 18.39
N ASN A 61 -6.96 -0.05 18.06
CA ASN A 61 -8.23 -0.75 18.28
C ASN A 61 -8.35 -2.01 17.41
N LYS A 62 -7.78 -1.95 16.20
CA LYS A 62 -7.77 -3.04 15.24
C LYS A 62 -6.43 -3.79 15.20
N ALA A 63 -5.44 -3.37 16.02
CA ALA A 63 -4.08 -3.90 15.99
C ALA A 63 -3.48 -4.00 14.57
N CYS A 64 -3.70 -2.96 13.74
CA CYS A 64 -3.23 -2.93 12.37
C CYS A 64 -2.53 -1.62 12.02
N PHE A 65 -1.73 -1.67 10.95
CA PHE A 65 -1.15 -0.51 10.30
C PHE A 65 -1.96 -0.14 9.06
N GLU A 66 -2.19 1.14 8.87
CA GLU A 66 -2.98 1.68 7.76
C GLU A 66 -2.15 2.70 6.98
N VAL A 67 -2.12 2.57 5.66
CA VAL A 67 -1.61 3.58 4.71
C VAL A 67 -2.81 4.15 3.96
N LEU A 68 -2.97 5.47 4.02
CA LEU A 68 -4.06 6.19 3.37
C LEU A 68 -3.52 6.89 2.12
N PHE A 69 -4.17 6.67 0.99
CA PHE A 69 -3.76 7.24 -0.29
C PHE A 69 -4.66 8.41 -0.68
N LYS A 70 -4.18 9.22 -1.63
CA LYS A 70 -4.84 10.45 -2.09
C LYS A 70 -6.18 10.23 -2.80
N ASP A 71 -6.45 9.02 -3.29
CA ASP A 71 -7.75 8.59 -3.83
C ASP A 71 -8.69 8.07 -2.74
N ASN A 72 -8.41 8.46 -1.49
CA ASN A 72 -9.06 8.01 -0.25
C ASN A 72 -8.89 6.51 0.05
N SER A 73 -8.28 5.73 -0.84
CA SER A 73 -8.13 4.29 -0.62
C SER A 73 -7.20 3.98 0.55
N VAL A 74 -7.37 2.80 1.15
CA VAL A 74 -6.61 2.40 2.34
C VAL A 74 -6.04 1.00 2.15
N PHE A 75 -4.74 0.88 2.38
CA PHE A 75 -4.06 -0.39 2.57
C PHE A 75 -3.94 -0.64 4.07
N THR A 76 -4.40 -1.79 4.54
CA THR A 76 -4.35 -2.19 5.95
C THR A 76 -3.61 -3.51 6.07
N ILE A 77 -2.68 -3.62 7.01
CA ILE A 77 -1.97 -4.86 7.32
C ILE A 77 -1.89 -5.06 8.83
N GLY A 78 -2.19 -6.26 9.31
CA GLY A 78 -2.19 -6.60 10.73
C GLY A 78 -3.03 -7.85 10.99
N ASN A 79 -2.91 -8.45 12.17
CA ASN A 79 -3.69 -9.63 12.58
C ASN A 79 -3.70 -10.82 11.58
N GLY A 80 -2.61 -11.02 10.83
CA GLY A 80 -2.54 -12.10 9.83
C GLY A 80 -3.36 -11.85 8.56
N GLU A 81 -3.75 -10.59 8.30
CA GLU A 81 -4.50 -10.22 7.11
C GLU A 81 -3.98 -8.93 6.48
N ILE A 82 -4.32 -8.78 5.20
CA ILE A 82 -4.25 -7.54 4.46
C ILE A 82 -5.65 -7.20 3.96
N ASN A 83 -6.05 -5.95 4.13
CA ASN A 83 -7.27 -5.41 3.51
C ASN A 83 -6.91 -4.23 2.61
N VAL A 84 -7.45 -4.22 1.39
CA VAL A 84 -7.35 -3.12 0.44
C VAL A 84 -8.74 -2.60 0.13
N THR A 85 -8.99 -1.34 0.46
CA THR A 85 -10.30 -0.71 0.25
C THR A 85 -10.17 0.50 -0.66
N GLY A 86 -11.08 0.68 -1.60
CA GLY A 86 -11.26 1.90 -2.38
C GLY A 86 -12.65 2.45 -2.15
N PHE A 87 -12.76 3.67 -1.61
CA PHE A 87 -14.05 4.24 -1.22
C PHE A 87 -14.92 4.63 -2.42
N ASP A 88 -14.30 5.19 -3.46
CA ASP A 88 -15.06 5.75 -4.59
C ASP A 88 -15.75 4.67 -5.43
N ASN A 89 -15.22 3.44 -5.43
CA ASN A 89 -15.70 2.32 -6.25
C ASN A 89 -16.32 1.16 -5.45
N ASN A 90 -16.61 1.34 -4.15
CA ASN A 90 -17.02 0.25 -3.24
C ASN A 90 -16.09 -0.99 -3.29
N PHE A 91 -14.81 -0.75 -3.55
CA PHE A 91 -13.84 -1.83 -3.71
C PHE A 91 -13.35 -2.28 -2.34
N SER A 92 -13.37 -3.59 -2.08
CA SER A 92 -12.82 -4.17 -0.86
C SER A 92 -12.36 -5.60 -1.13
N ILE A 93 -11.08 -5.88 -0.87
CA ILE A 93 -10.52 -7.24 -0.94
C ILE A 93 -9.72 -7.50 0.33
N ARG A 94 -9.82 -8.73 0.83
CA ARG A 94 -9.10 -9.25 1.98
C ARG A 94 -8.22 -10.42 1.56
N PHE A 95 -6.97 -10.43 2.02
CA PHE A 95 -5.98 -11.48 1.81
C PHE A 95 -5.51 -12.01 3.17
N GLU A 96 -5.36 -13.32 3.30
CA GLU A 96 -4.76 -13.95 4.49
C GLU A 96 -3.23 -14.05 4.30
N LEU A 97 -2.46 -13.81 5.37
CA LEU A 97 -0.99 -13.83 5.39
C LEU A 97 -0.41 -15.14 5.94
#